data_AF-A0A974ACX6-F1
#
_entry.id   AF-A0A974ACX6-F1
#
_cell.length_a   1.000
_cell.length_b   1.000
_cell.length_c   1.000
_cell.angle_alpha   90.00
_cell.angle_beta   90.00
_cell.angle_gamma   90.00
#
_symmetry.space_group_name_H-M   'P 1'
#
loop_
_entity.id
_entity.type
_entity.pdbx_description
1 polymer ?
#
loop_
_entity_poly.entity_id
_entity_poly.type
_entity_poly.pdbx_seq_one_letter_code
_entity_poly.pdbx_strand_id
1 'polypeptide(L)'
;MNAEMIRRLGEFSTALLASPEFKDLNALFEQQIAVDVLGTKPDDAVERERIYAMLQGSRAFTSHIERFANDYAILITPVVDTGPDEDDPSVHDISPDESL
;
A
#
# COMPACT_ATOMS: atom_id res chain seq x y z
N MET A 1 10.52 16.48 -8.41
CA MET A 1 9.39 16.09 -7.53
C MET A 1 9.84 16.24 -6.09
N ASN A 2 9.11 16.93 -5.20
CA ASN A 2 9.56 17.11 -3.81
C ASN A 2 9.09 15.93 -2.92
N ALA A 3 9.81 15.66 -1.83
CA ALA A 3 9.53 14.53 -0.94
C ALA A 3 8.13 14.62 -0.30
N GLU A 4 7.68 15.84 0.02
CA GLU A 4 6.35 16.08 0.58
C GLU A 4 5.21 15.68 -0.38
N MET A 5 5.37 15.91 -1.68
CA MET A 5 4.38 15.49 -2.67
C MET A 5 4.36 13.97 -2.82
N ILE A 6 5.51 13.30 -2.77
CA ILE A 6 5.57 11.83 -2.78
C ILE A 6 4.82 11.26 -1.57
N ARG A 7 5.06 11.82 -0.38
CA ARG A 7 4.35 11.45 0.86
C ARG A 7 2.83 11.60 0.73
N ARG A 8 2.37 12.77 0.31
CA ARG A 8 0.92 13.04 0.13
C ARG A 8 0.26 12.11 -0.88
N LEU A 9 0.93 11.83 -2.00
CA LEU A 9 0.42 10.90 -3.01
C LEU A 9 0.37 9.47 -2.48
N GLY A 10 1.35 9.08 -1.66
CA GLY A 10 1.36 7.78 -1.00
C GLY A 10 0.18 7.63 -0.04
N GLU A 11 0.00 8.61 0.85
CA GLU A 11 -1.11 8.64 1.81
C GLU A 11 -2.47 8.59 1.11
N PHE A 12 -2.61 9.36 0.02
CA PHE A 12 -3.79 9.31 -0.82
C PHE A 12 -4.00 7.92 -1.43
N SER A 13 -2.95 7.29 -1.93
CA SER A 13 -3.02 5.94 -2.51
C SER A 13 -3.48 4.90 -1.48
N THR A 14 -2.94 4.95 -0.26
CA THR A 14 -3.38 4.10 0.85
C THR A 14 -4.85 4.32 1.20
N ALA A 15 -5.28 5.58 1.30
CA ALA A 15 -6.67 5.93 1.61
C ALA A 15 -7.63 5.47 0.49
N LEU A 16 -7.23 5.66 -0.77
CA LEU A 16 -7.99 5.20 -1.94
C LEU A 16 -8.16 3.68 -1.93
N LEU A 17 -7.08 2.92 -1.69
CA LEU A 17 -7.13 1.45 -1.62
C LEU A 17 -7.96 0.94 -0.43
N ALA A 18 -8.04 1.71 0.67
CA ALA A 18 -8.86 1.37 1.83
C ALA A 18 -10.35 1.70 1.63
N SER A 19 -10.69 2.67 0.76
CA SER A 19 -12.05 3.16 0.52
C SER A 19 -13.00 2.03 0.08
N PRO A 20 -14.14 1.87 0.77
CA PRO A 20 -15.20 0.97 0.32
C PRO A 20 -15.69 1.30 -1.08
N GLU A 21 -15.86 2.58 -1.41
CA GLU A 21 -16.35 3.05 -2.70
C GLU A 21 -15.40 2.66 -3.85
N PHE A 22 -14.09 2.74 -3.61
CA PHE A 22 -13.10 2.30 -4.61
C PHE A 22 -13.12 0.78 -4.81
N LYS A 23 -13.31 0.01 -3.74
CA LYS A 23 -13.46 -1.46 -3.82
C LYS A 23 -14.73 -1.85 -4.58
N ASP A 24 -15.85 -1.20 -4.27
CA ASP A 24 -17.12 -1.42 -4.94
C ASP A 24 -17.05 -1.04 -6.42
N LEU A 25 -16.37 0.08 -6.75
CA LEU A 25 -16.14 0.50 -8.13
C LEU A 25 -15.33 -0.56 -8.91
N ASN A 26 -14.24 -1.07 -8.33
CA ASN A 26 -13.44 -2.11 -8.97
C ASN A 26 -14.25 -3.40 -9.17
N ALA A 27 -15.05 -3.79 -8.19
CA ALA A 27 -15.93 -4.96 -8.30
C ALA A 27 -16.98 -4.79 -9.41
N LEU A 28 -17.65 -3.63 -9.48
CA LEU A 28 -18.61 -3.31 -10.54
C LEU A 28 -17.95 -3.28 -11.92
N PHE A 29 -16.72 -2.75 -12.01
CA PHE A 29 -15.97 -2.77 -13.26
C PHE A 29 -15.69 -4.20 -13.72
N GLU A 30 -15.19 -5.09 -12.86
CA GLU A 30 -14.95 -6.49 -13.22
C GLU A 30 -16.24 -7.23 -13.62
N GLN A 31 -17.36 -6.94 -12.94
CA GLN A 31 -18.68 -7.47 -13.31
C GLN A 31 -19.12 -6.99 -14.69
N GLN A 32 -18.94 -5.70 -14.99
CA GLN A 32 -19.30 -5.14 -16.29
C GLN A 32 -18.48 -5.79 -17.41
N ILE A 33 -17.17 -6.01 -17.21
CA ILE A 33 -16.33 -6.76 -18.16
C ILE A 33 -16.91 -8.15 -18.43
N ALA A 34 -17.35 -8.87 -17.39
CA ALA A 34 -17.94 -10.20 -17.57
C ALA A 34 -19.23 -10.15 -18.40
N VAL A 35 -20.08 -9.15 -18.16
CA VAL A 35 -21.29 -8.90 -18.96
C VAL A 35 -20.93 -8.57 -20.41
N ASP A 36 -19.93 -7.72 -20.63
CA ASP A 36 -19.50 -7.31 -21.96
C ASP A 36 -18.96 -8.50 -22.76
N VAL A 37 -18.15 -9.37 -22.13
CA VAL A 37 -17.67 -10.62 -22.75
C VAL A 37 -18.84 -11.54 -23.14
N LEU A 38 -19.84 -11.71 -22.27
CA LEU A 38 -21.03 -12.50 -22.60
C LEU A 38 -21.87 -11.88 -23.73
N GLY A 39 -21.84 -10.56 -23.86
CA GLY A 39 -22.48 -9.81 -24.94
C GLY A 39 -21.75 -9.87 -26.28
N THR A 40 -20.48 -10.27 -26.31
CA THR A 40 -19.73 -10.41 -27.57
C THR A 40 -20.20 -11.63 -28.37
N LYS A 41 -20.20 -11.48 -29.70
CA LYS A 41 -20.51 -12.61 -30.58
C LYS A 41 -19.41 -13.67 -30.51
N PRO A 42 -19.74 -14.97 -30.63
CA PRO A 42 -18.77 -16.06 -30.54
C PRO A 42 -17.61 -15.99 -31.54
N ASP A 43 -17.80 -15.33 -32.68
CA ASP A 43 -16.84 -15.16 -33.77
C ASP A 43 -16.04 -13.86 -33.71
N ASP A 44 -16.40 -12.93 -32.81
CA ASP A 44 -15.70 -11.65 -32.66
C ASP A 44 -14.55 -11.77 -31.65
N ALA A 45 -13.44 -12.37 -32.10
CA ALA A 45 -12.25 -12.54 -31.27
C ALA A 45 -11.57 -11.21 -30.92
N VAL A 46 -11.62 -10.22 -31.81
CA VAL A 46 -10.95 -8.91 -31.64
C VAL A 46 -11.62 -8.11 -30.51
N GLU A 47 -12.95 -8.06 -30.50
CA GLU A 47 -13.66 -7.33 -29.44
C GLU A 47 -13.48 -7.99 -28.07
N ARG A 48 -13.48 -9.33 -28.00
CA ARG A 48 -13.16 -10.04 -26.75
C ARG A 48 -11.77 -9.73 -26.24
N GLU A 49 -10.77 -9.74 -27.13
CA GLU A 49 -9.40 -9.38 -26.76
C GLU A 49 -9.32 -7.94 -26.22
N ARG A 50 -10.01 -7.00 -26.86
CA ARG A 50 -10.11 -5.61 -26.39
C ARG A 50 -10.70 -5.52 -24.99
N ILE A 51 -11.77 -6.27 -24.72
CA ILE A 51 -12.43 -6.30 -23.40
C ILE A 51 -11.50 -6.90 -22.34
N TYR A 52 -10.80 -8.00 -22.64
CA TYR A 52 -9.82 -8.55 -21.72
C TYR A 52 -8.64 -7.61 -21.47
N ALA A 53 -8.18 -6.88 -22.49
CA ALA A 53 -7.14 -5.87 -22.32
C ALA A 53 -7.56 -4.75 -21.37
N MET A 54 -8.84 -4.33 -21.40
CA MET A 54 -9.38 -3.36 -20.43
C MET A 54 -9.34 -3.90 -18.99
N LEU A 55 -9.68 -5.17 -18.79
CA LEU A 55 -9.57 -5.82 -17.47
C LEU A 55 -8.13 -5.86 -16.97
N GLN A 56 -7.19 -6.31 -17.82
CA GLN A 56 -5.77 -6.39 -17.46
C GLN A 56 -5.20 -5.00 -17.15
N GLY A 57 -5.57 -3.98 -17.93
CA GLY A 57 -5.15 -2.60 -17.69
C GLY A 57 -5.64 -2.06 -16.35
N SER A 58 -6.90 -2.29 -15.99
CA SER A 58 -7.47 -1.87 -14.70
C SER A 58 -6.78 -2.53 -13.52
N ARG A 59 -6.52 -3.86 -13.61
CA ARG A 59 -5.79 -4.61 -12.58
C ARG A 59 -4.35 -4.15 -12.45
N ALA A 60 -3.66 -3.92 -13.57
CA ALA A 60 -2.30 -3.39 -13.58
C ALA A 60 -2.22 -2.00 -12.95
N PHE A 61 -3.17 -1.10 -13.27
CA PHE A 61 -3.25 0.22 -12.66
C PHE A 61 -3.42 0.14 -11.14
N THR A 62 -4.36 -0.68 -10.66
CA THR A 62 -4.57 -0.89 -9.22
C THR A 62 -3.31 -1.45 -8.55
N SER A 63 -2.65 -2.43 -9.17
CA SER A 63 -1.40 -3.00 -8.68
C SER A 63 -0.26 -1.97 -8.60
N HIS A 64 -0.20 -1.02 -9.54
CA HIS A 64 0.77 0.07 -9.47
C HIS A 64 0.50 1.03 -8.32
N ILE A 65 -0.77 1.31 -8.01
CA ILE A 65 -1.14 2.11 -6.83
C ILE A 65 -0.76 1.36 -5.55
N GLU A 66 -1.06 0.08 -5.45
CA GLU A 66 -0.68 -0.77 -4.30
C GLU A 66 0.82 -0.79 -4.09
N ARG A 67 1.59 -1.00 -5.17
CA ARG A 67 3.05 -0.96 -5.11
C ARG A 67 3.55 0.39 -4.64
N PHE A 68 3.05 1.48 -5.22
CA PHE A 68 3.44 2.82 -4.80
C PHE A 68 3.09 3.08 -3.33
N ALA A 69 1.90 2.65 -2.89
CA ALA A 69 1.42 2.77 -1.51
C ALA A 69 2.31 1.98 -0.51
N ASN A 70 2.78 0.78 -0.88
CA ASN A 70 3.68 0.00 -0.05
C ASN A 70 5.11 0.57 -0.04
N ASP A 71 5.63 0.96 -1.21
CA ASP A 71 7.00 1.44 -1.37
C ASP A 71 7.22 2.76 -0.62
N TYR A 72 6.23 3.68 -0.58
CA TYR A 72 6.39 4.93 0.18
C TYR A 72 6.31 4.70 1.69
N ALA A 73 5.49 3.78 2.19
CA ALA A 73 5.38 3.49 3.63
C ALA A 73 6.74 3.07 4.24
N ILE A 74 7.56 2.36 3.46
CA ILE A 74 8.92 1.97 3.83
C ILE A 74 9.85 3.21 3.92
N LEU A 75 9.68 4.20 3.05
CA LEU A 75 10.52 5.41 3.00
C LEU A 75 10.22 6.43 4.10
N ILE A 76 9.03 6.41 4.70
CA ILE A 76 8.61 7.28 5.80
C ILE A 76 8.53 6.55 7.15
N THR A 77 8.89 5.26 7.22
CA THR A 77 9.10 4.62 8.53
C THR A 77 10.19 5.41 9.23
N PRO A 78 9.90 6.10 10.35
CA PRO A 78 10.95 6.79 11.09
C PRO A 78 11.93 5.70 11.49
N VAL A 79 13.21 5.91 11.21
CA VAL A 79 14.26 5.19 11.94
C VAL A 79 13.90 5.41 13.40
N VAL A 80 13.41 4.36 14.06
CA VAL A 80 13.20 4.39 15.50
C VAL A 80 14.57 4.74 16.04
N ASP A 81 14.68 5.97 16.54
CA ASP A 81 15.81 6.38 17.33
C ASP A 81 15.80 5.44 18.54
N THR A 82 16.63 4.40 18.48
CA THR A 82 16.98 3.64 19.67
C THR A 82 17.83 4.59 20.50
N GLY A 83 17.16 5.56 21.14
CA GLY A 83 17.74 6.29 22.25
C GLY A 83 18.26 5.26 23.26
N PRO A 84 19.36 5.55 23.97
CA PRO A 84 19.91 4.62 24.92
C PRO A 84 18.82 4.21 25.92
N ASP A 85 18.63 2.90 26.09
CA ASP A 85 17.86 2.33 27.19
C ASP A 85 18.48 2.84 28.51
N GLU A 86 17.96 3.94 29.05
CA GLU A 86 18.30 4.44 30.40
C GLU A 86 17.53 3.69 31.51
N ASP A 87 17.01 2.50 31.23
CA ASP A 87 16.38 1.60 32.20
C ASP A 87 17.20 0.30 32.34
N ASP A 88 18.50 0.42 32.61
CA ASP A 88 19.29 -0.68 33.20
C ASP A 88 19.38 -0.48 34.73
N PRO A 89 18.50 -1.11 35.52
CA PRO A 89 18.51 -1.01 36.98
C PRO A 89 19.58 -1.89 37.64
N SER A 90 20.61 -2.34 36.91
CA SER A 90 21.64 -3.23 37.45
C SER A 90 22.79 -2.54 38.19
N VAL A 91 22.73 -1.22 38.43
CA VAL A 91 23.63 -0.52 39.37
C VAL A 91 23.08 -0.61 40.80
N HIS A 92 22.92 -1.83 41.31
CA HIS A 92 22.74 -2.08 42.73
C HIS A 92 23.93 -2.84 43.29
N ASP A 93 24.49 -2.26 44.35
CA ASP A 93 25.53 -2.74 45.27
C ASP A 93 26.94 -2.83 44.65
N ILE A 94 27.98 -2.22 45.21
CA ILE A 94 28.45 -2.41 46.58
C ILE A 94 29.14 -1.13 47.12
N SER A 95 28.66 -0.56 48.22
CA SER A 95 29.54 0.16 49.16
C SER A 95 30.13 -0.83 50.16
N PRO A 96 31.41 -0.65 50.50
CA PRO A 96 31.76 -0.58 51.92
C PRO A 96 32.61 0.67 52.17
N ASP A 97 32.14 1.57 53.03
CA ASP A 97 32.39 1.59 54.49
C ASP A 97 33.77 2.22 54.78
N GLU A 98 33.78 3.52 55.05
CA GLU A 98 34.02 4.15 56.36
C GLU A 98 35.51 4.37 56.74
N SER A 99 35.83 5.65 56.94
CA SER A 99 36.58 6.15 58.11
C SER A 99 38.06 5.79 58.30
N LEU A 100 38.96 6.72 57.92
CA LEU A 100 39.89 7.51 58.79
C LEU A 100 41.07 8.09 58.00
#